data_AF-F1LGJ2-F1
#
_entry.id   AF-F1LGJ2-F1
#
_cell.length_a   1.000
_cell.length_b   1.000
_cell.length_c   1.000
_cell.angle_alpha   90.00
_cell.angle_beta   90.00
_cell.angle_gamma   90.00
#
_symmetry.space_group_name_H-M   'P 1'
#
loop_
_entity.id
_entity.type
_entity.pdbx_description
1 polymer ?
#
loop_
_entity_poly.entity_id
_entity_poly.type
_entity_poly.pdbx_seq_one_letter_code
_entity_poly.pdbx_strand_id
1 'polypeptide(L)'
;MLADRAERRWEPENQVPYLVYKDQWFTYDDLESVKKKMAWLKEQRFGGAFVWTLDFDDFNGRCGSSSEGAYPLVGMVAHELAGMDLSPVKDTVGSQSPSATPTSTKSPTVTGS
;
A
#
# COMPACT_ATOMS: atom_id res chain seq x y z
N MET A 1 -0.31 9.81 -1.35
CA MET A 1 -0.80 11.05 -0.74
C MET A 1 0.39 11.83 -0.20
N LEU A 2 0.87 12.81 -0.96
CA LEU A 2 1.53 13.98 -0.38
C LEU A 2 0.45 15.05 -0.35
N ALA A 3 0.26 15.73 0.77
CA ALA A 3 -0.58 16.94 0.76
C ALA A 3 0.02 17.90 -0.28
N ASP A 4 -0.81 18.63 -1.03
CA ASP A 4 -0.42 19.47 -2.20
C ASP A 4 0.65 20.55 -1.92
N ARG A 5 1.20 20.60 -0.71
CA ARG A 5 2.18 21.57 -0.21
C ARG A 5 3.27 20.97 0.66
N ALA A 6 3.32 19.64 0.80
CA ALA A 6 4.39 18.97 1.51
C ALA A 6 5.57 18.74 0.55
N GLU A 7 6.79 19.04 1.00
CA GLU A 7 8.00 18.96 0.19
C GLU A 7 8.78 17.69 0.53
N ARG A 8 8.88 16.75 -0.43
CA ARG A 8 9.77 15.60 -0.32
C ARG A 8 11.21 16.05 -0.55
N ARG A 9 12.09 15.69 0.37
CA ARG A 9 13.54 15.87 0.26
C ARG A 9 14.24 14.53 0.41
N TRP A 10 15.43 14.42 -0.16
CA TRP A 10 16.26 13.22 -0.09
C TRP A 10 17.46 13.45 0.82
N GLU A 11 17.71 12.51 1.73
CA GLU A 11 18.91 12.51 2.57
C GLU A 11 19.96 11.55 1.98
N PRO A 12 21.02 12.06 1.33
CA PRO A 12 21.98 11.22 0.60
C PRO A 12 22.79 10.28 1.49
N GLU A 13 23.10 10.68 2.74
CA GLU A 13 23.95 9.85 3.62
C GLU A 13 23.23 8.59 4.08
N ASN A 14 21.97 8.74 4.50
CA ASN A 14 21.15 7.63 4.99
C ASN A 14 20.34 6.94 3.89
N GLN A 15 20.33 7.51 2.68
CA GLN A 15 19.61 7.00 1.53
C GLN A 15 18.10 6.81 1.77
N VAL A 16 17.47 7.79 2.43
CA VAL A 16 16.04 7.81 2.73
C VAL A 16 15.43 9.17 2.43
N PRO A 17 14.14 9.24 2.09
CA PRO A 17 13.44 10.51 1.98
C PRO A 17 12.99 11.02 3.35
N TYR A 18 12.70 12.32 3.38
CA TYR A 18 11.91 12.93 4.44
C TYR A 18 10.95 13.96 3.84
N LEU A 19 9.87 14.25 4.56
CA LEU A 19 8.81 15.15 4.16
C LEU A 19 8.73 16.33 5.12
N VAL A 20 8.67 17.55 4.57
CA VAL A 20 8.48 18.77 5.35
C VAL A 20 7.15 19.41 4.97
N TYR A 21 6.33 19.71 5.98
CA TYR A 21 5.10 20.48 5.79
C TYR A 21 4.94 21.47 6.94
N LYS A 22 5.16 22.76 6.66
CA LYS A 22 5.20 23.82 7.68
C LYS A 22 6.21 23.48 8.79
N ASP A 23 5.73 23.24 10.01
CA ASP A 23 6.48 22.87 11.21
C ASP A 23 6.51 21.35 11.44
N GLN A 24 5.91 20.56 10.55
CA GLN A 24 5.90 19.10 10.62
C GLN A 24 7.00 18.49 9.76
N TRP A 25 7.62 17.45 10.32
CA TRP A 25 8.69 16.69 9.67
C TRP A 25 8.42 15.19 9.84
N PHE A 26 8.59 14.44 8.76
CA PHE A 26 8.39 12.99 8.74
C PHE A 26 9.51 12.32 7.95
N THR A 27 10.28 11.41 8.55
CA THR A 27 11.05 10.40 7.80
C THR A 27 10.19 9.21 7.47
N TYR A 28 10.40 8.64 6.30
CA TYR A 28 9.65 7.49 5.82
C TYR A 28 10.47 6.71 4.79
N ASP A 29 9.90 5.61 4.31
CA ASP A 29 10.41 4.86 3.17
C ASP A 29 9.48 5.04 1.97
N ASP A 30 10.08 5.19 0.80
CA ASP A 30 9.42 5.13 -0.50
C ASP A 30 10.10 4.12 -1.43
N LEU A 31 9.60 4.01 -2.67
CA LEU A 31 10.14 3.10 -3.68
C LEU A 31 11.64 3.25 -3.91
N GLU A 32 12.19 4.47 -3.87
CA GLU A 32 13.62 4.71 -4.08
C GLU A 32 14.45 4.13 -2.92
N SER A 33 14.08 4.47 -1.69
CA SER A 33 14.76 3.96 -0.49
C SER A 33 14.61 2.45 -0.30
N VAL A 34 13.43 1.89 -0.53
CA VAL A 34 13.19 0.43 -0.46
C VAL A 34 14.06 -0.29 -1.49
N LYS A 35 14.14 0.21 -2.73
CA LYS A 35 15.00 -0.38 -3.76
C LYS A 35 16.48 -0.37 -3.35
N LYS A 36 16.96 0.74 -2.77
CA LYS A 36 18.34 0.82 -2.25
C LYS A 36 18.58 -0.16 -1.10
N LYS A 37 17.64 -0.28 -0.16
CA LYS A 37 17.70 -1.28 0.93
C LYS A 37 17.75 -2.70 0.38
N MET A 38 16.97 -3.03 -0.66
CA MET A 38 16.98 -4.36 -1.26
C MET A 38 18.30 -4.65 -2.00
N ALA A 39 18.86 -3.66 -2.69
CA ALA A 39 20.18 -3.78 -3.31
C ALA A 39 21.28 -4.04 -2.26
N TRP A 40 21.29 -3.26 -1.17
CA TRP A 40 22.22 -3.46 -0.06
C TRP A 40 22.04 -4.82 0.60
N LEU A 41 20.79 -5.24 0.85
CA LEU A 41 20.46 -6.54 1.46
C LEU A 41 21.05 -7.69 0.65
N LYS A 42 20.92 -7.64 -0.68
CA LYS A 42 21.50 -8.62 -1.61
C LYS A 42 23.03 -8.58 -1.59
N GLU A 43 23.64 -7.40 -1.60
CA GLU A 43 25.09 -7.24 -1.52
C GLU A 43 25.67 -7.86 -0.24
N GLN A 44 24.99 -7.66 0.89
CA GLN A 44 25.40 -8.20 2.19
C GLN A 44 24.98 -9.66 2.43
N ARG A 45 24.27 -10.29 1.48
CA ARG A 45 23.83 -11.69 1.53
C ARG A 45 22.97 -12.04 2.75
N PHE A 46 22.06 -11.15 3.15
CA PHE A 46 21.05 -11.48 4.15
C PHE A 46 19.97 -12.43 3.58
N GLY A 47 19.27 -13.15 4.46
CA GLY A 47 18.28 -14.16 4.08
C GLY A 47 16.94 -13.63 3.55
N GLY A 48 16.63 -12.35 3.80
CA GLY A 48 15.39 -11.73 3.35
C GLY A 48 15.04 -10.46 4.11
N ALA A 49 13.88 -9.88 3.78
CA ALA A 49 13.33 -8.71 4.43
C ALA A 49 11.96 -9.03 5.07
N PHE A 50 11.63 -8.27 6.10
CA PHE A 50 10.30 -8.26 6.72
C PHE A 50 9.74 -6.83 6.61
N VAL A 51 8.44 -6.72 6.38
CA VAL A 51 7.74 -5.44 6.25
C VAL A 51 6.80 -5.25 7.44
N TRP A 52 6.94 -4.11 8.11
CA TRP A 52 5.99 -3.61 9.10
C TRP A 52 5.37 -2.30 8.59
N THR A 53 4.11 -2.26 8.20
CA THR A 53 3.12 -3.36 8.06
C THR A 53 2.47 -3.31 6.69
N LEU A 54 1.67 -4.34 6.37
CA LEU A 54 0.88 -4.37 5.15
C LEU A 54 -0.12 -3.21 5.07
N ASP A 55 -0.73 -2.83 6.19
CA ASP A 55 -1.78 -1.80 6.25
C ASP A 55 -1.24 -0.35 6.14
N PHE A 56 0.08 -0.16 6.26
CA PHE A 56 0.73 1.14 6.03
C PHE A 56 1.20 1.35 4.60
N ASP A 57 1.25 0.29 3.79
CA ASP A 57 1.45 0.42 2.35
C ASP A 57 0.17 0.90 1.67
N ASP A 58 0.25 1.31 0.41
CA ASP A 58 -0.92 1.70 -0.37
C ASP A 58 -1.69 0.48 -0.87
N PHE A 59 -2.30 -0.25 0.05
CA PHE A 59 -3.05 -1.48 -0.23
C PHE A 59 -4.28 -1.27 -1.12
N ASN A 60 -4.72 -0.03 -1.30
CA ASN A 60 -5.83 0.33 -2.19
C ASN A 60 -5.38 0.94 -3.53
N GLY A 61 -4.07 1.09 -3.77
CA GLY A 61 -3.54 1.68 -5.00
C GLY A 61 -4.04 3.10 -5.29
N ARG A 62 -4.16 3.94 -4.26
CA ARG A 62 -4.63 5.34 -4.36
C ARG A 62 -3.50 6.35 -4.48
N CYS A 63 -2.27 5.94 -4.24
CA CYS A 63 -1.07 6.74 -4.32
C CYS A 63 -0.39 6.53 -5.68
N GLY A 64 0.32 7.56 -6.16
CA GLY A 64 1.19 7.45 -7.32
C GLY A 64 0.49 7.45 -8.68
N SER A 65 1.24 7.00 -9.69
CA SER A 65 0.74 6.78 -11.05
C SER A 65 -0.07 5.48 -11.10
N SER A 66 -1.05 5.40 -12.00
CA SER A 66 -1.90 4.20 -12.20
C SER A 66 -1.13 2.91 -12.54
N SER A 67 0.18 2.99 -12.74
CA SER A 67 1.09 1.89 -12.99
C SER A 67 1.61 1.18 -11.73
N GLU A 68 1.48 1.76 -10.53
CA GLU A 68 2.08 1.19 -9.30
C GLU A 68 1.17 0.16 -8.60
N GLY A 69 -0.15 0.24 -8.80
CA GLY A 69 -1.09 -0.74 -8.24
C GLY A 69 -1.16 -0.77 -6.71
N ALA A 70 -1.72 -1.85 -6.16
CA ALA A 70 -1.76 -2.06 -4.73
C ALA A 70 -0.40 -2.55 -4.20
N TYR A 71 -0.06 -2.16 -2.97
CA TYR A 71 1.16 -2.56 -2.28
C TYR A 71 2.47 -2.21 -3.03
N PRO A 72 2.70 -0.96 -3.42
CA PRO A 72 3.90 -0.57 -4.15
C PRO A 72 5.20 -0.89 -3.39
N LEU A 73 5.25 -0.73 -2.06
CA LEU A 73 6.48 -0.98 -1.29
C LEU A 73 6.72 -2.46 -1.05
N VAL A 74 5.69 -3.21 -0.63
CA VAL A 74 5.79 -4.67 -0.44
C VAL A 74 6.04 -5.35 -1.80
N GLY A 75 5.41 -4.86 -2.86
CA GLY A 75 5.65 -5.30 -4.24
C GLY A 75 7.09 -5.10 -4.68
N MET A 76 7.71 -3.96 -4.34
CA MET A 76 9.14 -3.74 -4.61
C MET A 76 10.03 -4.77 -3.90
N VAL A 77 9.72 -5.10 -2.65
CA VAL A 77 10.45 -6.16 -1.91
C VAL A 77 10.29 -7.52 -2.57
N ALA A 78 9.06 -7.91 -2.94
CA ALA A 78 8.77 -9.17 -3.61
C ALA A 78 9.45 -9.27 -4.99
N HIS A 79 9.44 -8.19 -5.76
CA HIS A 79 10.12 -8.10 -7.04
C HIS A 79 11.64 -8.24 -6.88
N GLU A 80 12.25 -7.48 -5.99
CA GLU A 80 13.72 -7.44 -5.85
C GLU A 80 14.33 -8.70 -5.23
N LEU A 81 13.58 -9.43 -4.38
CA LEU A 81 14.06 -10.62 -3.68
C LEU A 81 13.59 -11.94 -4.32
N ALA A 82 12.39 -11.96 -4.93
CA ALA A 82 11.79 -13.19 -5.47
C ALA A 82 11.43 -13.11 -6.96
N GLY A 83 11.64 -11.96 -7.62
CA GLY A 83 11.28 -11.77 -9.03
C GLY A 83 9.77 -11.81 -9.28
N MET A 84 8.94 -11.64 -8.25
CA MET A 84 7.49 -11.62 -8.39
C MET A 84 7.02 -10.21 -8.75
N ASP A 85 6.25 -10.10 -9.83
CA ASP A 85 5.52 -8.87 -10.15
C ASP A 85 4.12 -8.94 -9.54
N LEU A 86 3.84 -8.05 -8.58
CA LEU A 86 2.53 -7.91 -7.95
C LEU A 86 1.66 -6.85 -8.65
N SER A 87 2.01 -6.46 -9.88
CA SER A 87 1.23 -5.52 -10.68
C SER A 87 -0.25 -5.87 -10.68
N PRO A 88 -1.14 -4.87 -10.67
CA PRO A 88 -2.56 -5.09 -10.47
C PRO A 88 -3.06 -5.94 -11.65
N VAL A 89 -3.59 -7.12 -11.33
CA VAL A 89 -4.37 -7.93 -12.26
C VAL A 89 -5.49 -7.01 -12.75
N LYS A 90 -5.46 -6.63 -14.03
CA LYS A 90 -6.60 -5.98 -14.67
C LYS A 90 -7.70 -7.02 -14.73
N ASP A 91 -8.54 -7.07 -13.70
CA ASP A 91 -9.72 -7.93 -13.67
C ASP A 91 -10.56 -7.65 -14.92
N THR A 92 -10.39 -8.48 -15.94
CA THR A 92 -11.30 -8.59 -17.07
C THR A 92 -12.25 -9.75 -16.77
N VAL A 93 -12.93 -9.69 -15.63
CA VAL A 93 -14.08 -10.55 -15.34
C VAL A 93 -15.15 -9.67 -14.71
N GLY A 94 -16.27 -9.54 -15.43
CA GLY A 94 -17.37 -8.64 -15.12
C GLY A 94 -17.83 -8.71 -13.67
N SER A 95 -17.85 -7.54 -13.04
CA SER A 95 -18.60 -7.27 -11.80
C SER A 95 -20.10 -7.46 -12.05
N GLN A 96 -20.59 -8.70 -11.95
CA GLN A 96 -21.99 -8.91 -11.58
C GLN A 96 -22.07 -8.87 -10.06
N SER A 97 -22.51 -7.72 -9.55
CA SER A 97 -22.94 -7.54 -8.18
C SER A 97 -24.20 -8.40 -7.93
N PRO A 98 -24.24 -9.29 -6.92
CA PRO A 98 -25.50 -9.90 -6.53
C PRO A 98 -26.38 -8.82 -5.88
N SER A 99 -27.47 -8.48 -6.57
CA SER A 99 -28.54 -7.61 -6.06
C SER A 99 -29.12 -8.21 -4.78
N ALA A 100 -28.88 -7.56 -3.64
CA ALA A 100 -29.54 -7.91 -2.39
C ALA A 100 -30.97 -7.33 -2.40
N THR A 101 -31.96 -8.21 -2.59
CA THR A 101 -33.39 -7.88 -2.39
C THR A 101 -33.65 -7.63 -0.89
N PRO A 102 -34.30 -6.52 -0.49
CA PRO A 102 -34.70 -6.34 0.90
C PRO A 102 -35.88 -7.27 1.21
N THR A 103 -35.64 -8.31 2.01
CA THR A 103 -36.72 -9.14 2.57
C THR A 103 -37.30 -8.44 3.79
N SER A 104 -38.53 -7.92 3.65
CA SER A 104 -39.30 -7.37 4.76
C SER A 104 -39.71 -8.48 5.73
N THR A 105 -39.19 -8.43 6.96
CA THR A 105 -39.59 -9.32 8.06
C THR A 105 -40.74 -8.65 8.81
N LYS A 106 -41.92 -9.30 8.84
CA LYS A 106 -43.04 -8.87 9.69
C LYS A 106 -42.78 -9.30 11.14
N SER A 107 -42.83 -8.36 12.07
CA SER A 107 -42.84 -8.63 13.52
C SER A 107 -44.11 -9.38 13.95
N PRO A 108 -44.04 -10.33 14.90
CA PRO A 108 -45.24 -10.95 15.46
C PRO A 108 -45.85 -10.05 16.55
N THR A 109 -47.17 -9.85 16.48
CA THR A 109 -47.98 -9.18 17.51
C THR A 109 -48.25 -10.15 18.66
N VAL A 110 -47.90 -9.75 19.89
CA VAL A 110 -48.28 -10.46 21.13
C VAL A 110 -49.61 -9.90 21.62
N THR A 111 -50.62 -10.76 21.75
CA THR A 111 -51.92 -10.44 22.37
C THR A 111 -51.90 -10.90 23.83
N GLY A 112 -52.00 -9.95 24.76
CA GLY A 112 -52.21 -10.20 26.20
C GLY A 112 -53.70 -10.24 26.54
N SER A 113 -54.08 -11.10 27.47
CA SER A 113 -55.40 -11.17 28.12
C SER A 113 -55.53 -10.14 29.24
#